data_AF-A0A2V3IIX8-F1
#
_entry.id   AF-A0A2V3IIX8-F1
#
_cell.length_a   1.000
_cell.length_b   1.000
_cell.length_c   1.000
_cell.angle_alpha   90.00
_cell.angle_beta   90.00
_cell.angle_gamma   90.00
#
_symmetry.space_group_name_H-M   'P 1'
#
loop_
_entity.id
_entity.type
_entity.pdbx_description
1 polymer ?
#
loop_
_entity_poly.entity_id
_entity_poly.type
_entity_poly.pdbx_seq_one_letter_code
_entity_poly.pdbx_strand_id
1 'polypeptide(L)'
;MRPPIHSLHPPLPLYRFKRRSTDSPLCVNGICTVHAARFHMQPLAFSDDDKADHLQCSHAGLVVTYNGPGREEKDAASIRTHQPIPTYGIALYYFEISIVDQGDTGRIGVGLCDRKVRLGKMPGWETGSYAYHGDDGLLFRQTGIAGNPYGPKYGTDDIIGCCWNLVDNIVFFTRNGKSLGPAFTNLTGTLYPTVGMQSMNGRISANFGTKPFAFDIERYAHQQRDKILAAIMFKPLPQDYTILTDTVLMYLMHNGYSRTAAAFAKDAGREQIYQRERDSMLRRQAVCDKVLSGDIDAAISDLEKQFPQVLRSQLNVRFLLLTQKFIEMIVSGASLEDTVEYGRRELSVFRDKEYIKSAQESDDSLPRADKMLPYADVLRDVYLLLAYGNPAESPTGHLTKQSRREVVADNVNSAILASQGRPMRSLLERFICQNENILKHLMLMGNGPAALVSAQDLL
;
A
#
# COMPACT_ATOMS: atom_id res chain seq x y z
N MET A 1 25.46 9.64 -24.07
CA MET A 1 24.17 10.32 -24.22
C MET A 1 23.07 9.38 -23.75
N ARG A 2 22.35 9.72 -22.68
CA ARG A 2 21.18 8.94 -22.22
C ARG A 2 19.97 9.34 -23.09
N PRO A 3 19.13 8.39 -23.54
CA PRO A 3 17.91 8.74 -24.25
C PRO A 3 16.81 9.19 -23.27
N PRO A 4 15.79 9.94 -23.76
CA PRO A 4 14.84 10.65 -22.93
C PRO A 4 13.77 9.73 -22.33
N ILE A 5 13.30 10.09 -21.15
CA ILE A 5 12.25 9.41 -20.39
C ILE A 5 10.89 10.00 -20.82
N HIS A 6 10.01 9.17 -21.35
CA HIS A 6 8.57 9.44 -21.42
C HIS A 6 7.80 8.41 -20.58
N SER A 7 6.98 8.89 -19.64
CA SER A 7 5.93 8.18 -18.90
C SER A 7 4.61 8.25 -19.70
N LEU A 8 3.69 7.27 -19.76
CA LEU A 8 2.86 6.68 -18.70
C LEU A 8 2.09 5.44 -19.24
N HIS A 9 2.10 4.31 -18.51
CA HIS A 9 1.01 3.35 -18.19
C HIS A 9 1.57 1.95 -17.82
N PRO A 10 0.90 1.21 -16.91
CA PRO A 10 1.58 0.24 -16.05
C PRO A 10 1.83 -1.09 -16.77
N PRO A 11 3.03 -1.67 -16.65
CA PRO A 11 3.21 -3.08 -16.96
C PRO A 11 2.50 -3.93 -15.89
N LEU A 12 1.84 -5.02 -16.31
CA LEU A 12 1.46 -6.12 -15.42
C LEU A 12 2.73 -6.69 -14.74
N PRO A 13 2.66 -7.14 -13.48
CA PRO A 13 3.82 -7.19 -12.61
C PRO A 13 4.67 -8.43 -12.89
N LEU A 14 5.71 -8.27 -13.70
CA LEU A 14 7.01 -8.80 -13.27
C LEU A 14 7.42 -7.91 -12.10
N TYR A 15 7.39 -8.43 -10.87
CA TYR A 15 7.91 -7.74 -9.69
C TYR A 15 9.44 -7.57 -9.83
N ARG A 16 9.88 -6.70 -10.75
CA ARG A 16 11.17 -6.04 -10.63
C ARG A 16 10.98 -5.03 -9.51
N PHE A 17 11.35 -5.44 -8.30
CA PHE A 17 11.41 -4.59 -7.13
C PHE A 17 12.31 -3.39 -7.45
N LYS A 18 11.70 -2.27 -7.86
CA LYS A 18 12.42 -1.00 -7.90
C LYS A 18 12.51 -0.53 -6.45
N ARG A 19 13.73 -0.37 -5.95
CA ARG A 19 13.97 0.33 -4.68
C ARG A 19 13.19 1.62 -4.68
N ARG A 20 12.42 1.82 -3.62
CA ARG A 20 11.74 3.09 -3.40
C ARG A 20 12.82 4.14 -3.14
N SER A 21 12.77 5.27 -3.86
CA SER A 21 13.67 6.39 -3.55
C SER A 21 13.44 6.82 -2.10
N THR A 22 14.51 7.11 -1.38
CA THR A 22 14.46 7.75 -0.05
C THR A 22 13.69 9.06 -0.07
N ASP A 23 13.58 9.70 -1.24
CA ASP A 23 12.92 10.99 -1.44
C ASP A 23 11.43 10.86 -1.77
N SER A 24 10.85 9.66 -1.65
CA SER A 24 9.41 9.49 -1.88
C SER A 24 8.64 10.14 -0.74
N PRO A 25 7.66 11.00 -1.03
CA PRO A 25 6.92 11.65 0.04
C PRO A 25 6.17 10.63 0.87
N LEU A 26 6.37 10.69 2.19
CA LEU A 26 5.74 9.78 3.15
C LEU A 26 4.50 10.38 3.78
N CYS A 27 4.39 11.70 3.77
CA CYS A 27 3.34 12.43 4.47
C CYS A 27 2.48 13.22 3.49
N VAL A 28 1.17 13.03 3.57
CA VAL A 28 0.18 13.81 2.82
C VAL A 28 -0.85 14.31 3.81
N ASN A 29 -1.06 15.63 3.85
CA ASN A 29 -1.99 16.29 4.77
C ASN A 29 -1.79 15.88 6.25
N GLY A 30 -0.54 15.75 6.68
CA GLY A 30 -0.20 15.37 8.06
C GLY A 30 -0.39 13.88 8.40
N ILE A 31 -0.83 13.07 7.44
CA ILE A 31 -0.90 11.61 7.58
C ILE A 31 0.35 10.99 6.95
N CYS A 32 1.12 10.25 7.74
CA CYS A 32 2.34 9.59 7.25
C CYS A 32 2.17 8.08 7.15
N THR A 33 2.40 7.55 5.94
CA THR A 33 2.34 6.11 5.63
C THR A 33 3.07 5.81 4.31
N VAL A 34 3.71 4.65 4.21
CA VAL A 34 4.29 4.18 2.95
C VAL A 34 3.23 3.67 1.96
N HIS A 35 2.06 3.29 2.45
CA HIS A 35 1.01 2.73 1.62
C HIS A 35 0.09 3.84 1.12
N ALA A 36 -0.16 3.87 -0.19
CA ALA A 36 -1.11 4.80 -0.80
C ALA A 36 -2.55 4.42 -0.40
N ALA A 37 -2.91 4.68 0.85
CA ALA A 37 -4.26 4.53 1.35
C ALA A 37 -4.99 5.85 1.12
N ARG A 38 -6.10 5.80 0.38
CA ARG A 38 -7.09 6.90 0.41
C ARG A 38 -7.83 6.78 1.73
N PHE A 39 -7.46 7.59 2.71
CA PHE A 39 -8.25 7.76 3.92
C PHE A 39 -9.48 8.58 3.54
N HIS A 40 -10.59 7.88 3.31
CA HIS A 40 -11.87 8.52 2.96
C HIS A 40 -12.45 9.33 4.13
N MET A 41 -11.91 9.13 5.34
CA MET A 41 -12.35 9.76 6.59
C MET A 41 -11.09 10.28 7.31
N GLN A 42 -10.84 11.58 7.24
CA GLN A 42 -9.74 12.24 7.95
C GLN A 42 -10.18 13.60 8.49
N PRO A 43 -9.61 14.09 9.60
CA PRO A 43 -9.97 15.39 10.14
C PRO A 43 -9.41 16.48 9.24
N LEU A 44 -10.29 17.25 8.59
CA LEU A 44 -9.93 18.38 7.72
C LEU A 44 -10.42 19.74 8.25
N ALA A 45 -11.27 19.74 9.27
CA ALA A 45 -11.93 20.93 9.80
C ALA A 45 -12.56 20.63 11.17
N PHE A 46 -12.71 21.66 11.99
CA PHE A 46 -13.58 21.64 13.16
C PHE A 46 -15.06 21.51 12.78
N SER A 47 -15.84 20.87 13.64
CA SER A 47 -17.27 20.66 13.44
C SER A 47 -18.07 21.77 14.10
N ASP A 48 -18.87 22.50 13.33
CA ASP A 48 -19.79 23.50 13.90
C ASP A 48 -20.93 22.85 14.70
N ASP A 49 -21.23 21.57 14.41
CA ASP A 49 -22.22 20.77 15.13
C ASP A 49 -21.67 20.11 16.41
N ASP A 50 -20.34 20.02 16.57
CA ASP A 50 -19.69 19.33 17.70
C ASP A 50 -18.74 20.28 18.45
N LYS A 51 -19.36 21.30 19.04
CA LYS A 51 -18.72 22.38 19.81
C LYS A 51 -19.60 22.82 20.99
N ALA A 52 -19.00 23.49 21.96
CA ALA A 52 -19.75 24.22 23.00
C ALA A 52 -20.15 25.64 22.54
N ASP A 53 -21.15 26.21 23.22
CA ASP A 53 -21.86 27.44 22.80
C ASP A 53 -20.97 28.68 22.69
N HIS A 54 -19.95 28.80 23.55
CA HIS A 54 -19.05 29.97 23.55
C HIS A 54 -18.02 29.97 22.42
N LEU A 55 -17.98 28.94 21.57
CA LEU A 55 -17.12 28.90 20.39
C LEU A 55 -17.94 29.12 19.12
N GLN A 56 -17.38 29.92 18.22
CA GLN A 56 -17.86 30.06 16.86
C GLN A 56 -16.83 29.51 15.89
N CYS A 57 -17.28 28.65 14.98
CA CYS A 57 -16.46 28.11 13.92
C CYS A 57 -16.71 28.89 12.62
N SER A 58 -15.67 29.18 11.85
CA SER A 58 -15.76 29.92 10.59
C SER A 58 -14.71 29.45 9.59
N HIS A 59 -14.72 30.02 8.38
CA HIS A 59 -13.73 29.71 7.32
C HIS A 59 -13.64 28.22 7.01
N ALA A 60 -14.79 27.60 6.72
CA ALA A 60 -14.91 26.15 6.48
C ALA A 60 -14.39 25.28 7.63
N GLY A 61 -14.52 25.77 8.86
CA GLY A 61 -14.14 25.05 10.07
C GLY A 61 -12.66 25.14 10.44
N LEU A 62 -11.93 26.12 9.89
CA LEU A 62 -10.50 26.31 10.14
C LEU A 62 -10.19 27.48 11.07
N VAL A 63 -11.16 28.32 11.42
CA VAL A 63 -10.97 29.44 12.36
C VAL A 63 -11.99 29.32 13.47
N VAL A 64 -11.51 29.37 14.71
CA VAL A 64 -12.34 29.29 15.92
C VAL A 64 -12.12 30.54 16.75
N THR A 65 -13.22 31.19 17.14
CA THR A 65 -13.23 32.38 17.98
C THR A 65 -14.05 32.11 19.24
N TYR A 66 -13.56 32.59 20.38
CA TYR A 66 -14.25 32.54 21.65
C TYR A 66 -15.10 33.81 21.88
N ASN A 67 -16.40 33.61 22.07
CA ASN A 67 -17.42 34.65 22.23
C ASN A 67 -18.05 34.66 23.65
N GLY A 68 -17.52 33.84 24.57
CA GLY A 68 -17.99 33.77 25.95
C GLY A 68 -17.38 34.83 26.86
N PRO A 69 -17.81 34.88 28.14
CA PRO A 69 -17.27 35.84 29.12
C PRO A 69 -15.87 35.48 29.63
N GLY A 70 -15.49 34.19 29.67
CA GLY A 70 -14.13 33.73 29.98
C GLY A 70 -13.67 33.93 31.43
N ARG A 71 -14.56 34.19 32.38
CA ARG A 71 -14.19 34.61 33.75
C ARG A 71 -14.21 33.46 34.75
N GLU A 72 -15.15 32.55 34.61
CA GLU A 72 -15.37 31.40 35.48
C GLU A 72 -15.06 30.10 34.75
N GLU A 73 -14.75 29.03 35.49
CA GLU A 73 -14.44 27.71 34.93
C GLU A 73 -15.55 27.19 34.00
N LYS A 74 -16.82 27.46 34.34
CA LYS A 74 -18.01 27.09 33.56
C LYS A 74 -18.08 27.77 32.18
N ASP A 75 -17.30 28.84 31.98
CA ASP A 75 -17.28 29.59 30.72
C ASP A 75 -16.33 28.94 29.70
N ALA A 76 -15.55 27.93 30.11
CA ALA A 76 -14.67 27.21 29.19
C ALA A 76 -15.49 26.48 28.10
N ALA A 77 -14.94 26.46 26.89
CA ALA A 77 -15.60 25.82 25.76
C ALA A 77 -14.58 25.15 24.84
N SER A 78 -14.93 23.97 24.34
CA SER A 78 -14.12 23.15 23.44
C SER A 78 -14.86 22.82 22.15
N ILE A 79 -14.10 22.46 21.13
CA ILE A 79 -14.59 22.05 19.81
C ILE A 79 -13.75 20.87 19.30
N ARG A 80 -14.41 19.91 18.65
CA ARG A 80 -13.78 18.76 17.98
C ARG A 80 -13.83 18.90 16.47
N THR A 81 -12.99 18.16 15.77
CA THR A 81 -13.12 17.93 14.33
C THR A 81 -14.33 17.08 13.98
N HIS A 82 -14.78 17.20 12.73
CA HIS A 82 -15.91 16.42 12.20
C HIS A 82 -15.58 14.92 12.02
N GLN A 83 -14.30 14.56 11.95
CA GLN A 83 -13.81 13.19 11.86
C GLN A 83 -12.71 12.92 12.88
N PRO A 84 -12.59 11.68 13.39
CA PRO A 84 -11.50 11.29 14.26
C PRO A 84 -10.20 11.08 13.47
N ILE A 85 -9.10 10.97 14.20
CA ILE A 85 -7.81 10.56 13.64
C ILE A 85 -7.91 9.07 13.22
N PRO A 86 -7.57 8.71 11.96
CA PRO A 86 -7.45 7.31 11.60
C PRO A 86 -6.30 6.68 12.39
N THR A 87 -6.55 5.59 13.11
CA THR A 87 -5.51 4.87 13.88
C THR A 87 -5.04 3.57 13.21
N TYR A 88 -5.64 3.23 12.07
CA TYR A 88 -5.30 2.09 11.25
C TYR A 88 -4.74 2.58 9.92
N GLY A 89 -3.72 1.91 9.39
CA GLY A 89 -3.15 2.30 8.08
C GLY A 89 -2.12 3.42 8.11
N ILE A 90 -1.91 4.08 9.25
CA ILE A 90 -1.00 5.22 9.39
C ILE A 90 0.03 4.96 10.47
N ALA A 91 1.15 5.66 10.38
CA ALA A 91 2.14 5.69 11.44
C ALA A 91 2.09 6.97 12.27
N LEU A 92 1.85 8.11 11.61
CA LEU A 92 1.82 9.42 12.24
C LEU A 92 0.61 10.19 11.74
N TYR A 93 -0.02 10.93 12.67
CA TYR A 93 -0.96 12.00 12.35
C TYR A 93 -0.45 13.32 12.93
N TYR A 94 -0.56 14.42 12.20
CA TYR A 94 -0.08 15.73 12.62
C TYR A 94 -1.02 16.85 12.16
N PHE A 95 -1.27 17.81 13.06
CA PHE A 95 -1.97 19.05 12.76
C PHE A 95 -1.35 20.22 13.54
N GLU A 96 -1.60 21.44 13.09
CA GLU A 96 -1.11 22.66 13.72
C GLU A 96 -2.24 23.65 14.01
N ILE A 97 -2.12 24.35 15.13
CA ILE A 97 -3.00 25.43 15.57
C ILE A 97 -2.16 26.70 15.69
N SER A 98 -2.44 27.69 14.85
CA SER A 98 -1.89 29.04 14.97
C SER A 98 -2.74 29.85 15.95
N ILE A 99 -2.11 30.43 16.97
CA ILE A 99 -2.77 31.33 17.90
C ILE A 99 -2.82 32.72 17.27
N VAL A 100 -3.97 33.07 16.70
CA VAL A 100 -4.16 34.35 16.00
C VAL A 100 -4.31 35.50 17.00
N ASP A 101 -4.99 35.23 18.11
CA ASP A 101 -5.11 36.12 19.25
C ASP A 101 -5.27 35.26 20.50
N GLN A 102 -4.39 35.40 21.48
CA GLN A 102 -4.49 34.65 22.74
C GLN A 102 -5.67 35.09 23.61
N GLY A 103 -6.24 36.27 23.34
CA GLY A 103 -7.22 36.91 24.21
C GLY A 103 -6.61 37.51 25.47
N ASP A 104 -7.45 37.72 26.48
CA ASP A 104 -7.09 38.35 27.75
C ASP A 104 -6.27 37.48 28.72
N THR A 105 -6.51 36.17 28.77
CA THR A 105 -5.88 35.23 29.71
C THR A 105 -4.90 34.29 29.03
N GLY A 106 -5.01 34.06 27.73
CA GLY A 106 -4.20 33.07 27.02
C GLY A 106 -4.56 31.61 27.33
N ARG A 107 -5.68 31.37 28.03
CA ARG A 107 -6.20 30.02 28.31
C ARG A 107 -6.75 29.37 27.06
N ILE A 108 -5.84 28.81 26.27
CA ILE A 108 -6.11 28.06 25.06
C ILE A 108 -5.45 26.69 25.20
N GLY A 109 -6.25 25.63 25.15
CA GLY A 109 -5.78 24.25 25.21
C GLY A 109 -5.80 23.61 23.83
N VAL A 110 -4.70 22.98 23.41
CA VAL A 110 -4.59 22.20 22.17
C VAL A 110 -4.39 20.73 22.54
N GLY A 111 -5.13 19.82 21.92
CA GLY A 111 -4.98 18.41 22.22
C GLY A 111 -5.95 17.50 21.49
N LEU A 112 -6.32 16.42 22.18
CA LEU A 112 -7.13 15.32 21.65
C LEU A 112 -8.21 14.95 22.67
N CYS A 113 -9.41 14.62 22.20
CA CYS A 113 -10.41 14.00 23.07
C CYS A 113 -11.31 12.99 22.36
N ASP A 114 -11.92 12.10 23.13
CA ASP A 114 -12.93 11.19 22.59
C ASP A 114 -14.25 11.91 22.25
N ARG A 115 -15.17 11.18 21.60
CA ARG A 115 -16.48 11.68 21.18
C ARG A 115 -17.46 11.91 22.34
N LYS A 116 -17.30 11.20 23.45
CA LYS A 116 -18.21 11.24 24.61
C LYS A 116 -17.89 12.38 25.58
N VAL A 117 -16.68 12.92 25.51
CA VAL A 117 -16.25 14.08 26.31
C VAL A 117 -17.21 15.25 26.13
N ARG A 118 -17.65 15.84 27.25
CA ARG A 118 -18.46 17.06 27.24
C ARG A 118 -17.57 18.25 26.89
N LEU A 119 -18.07 19.12 26.03
CA LEU A 119 -17.27 20.21 25.47
C LEU A 119 -17.37 21.53 26.23
N GLY A 120 -18.15 21.63 27.31
CA GLY A 120 -18.24 22.83 28.17
C GLY A 120 -17.10 22.98 29.18
N LYS A 121 -15.92 22.44 28.89
CA LYS A 121 -14.70 22.51 29.70
C LYS A 121 -13.47 22.57 28.80
N MET A 122 -12.32 22.92 29.36
CA MET A 122 -11.05 22.90 28.63
C MET A 122 -10.64 21.45 28.28
N PRO A 123 -9.94 21.24 27.14
CA PRO A 123 -9.40 19.92 26.79
C PRO A 123 -8.44 19.43 27.88
N GLY A 124 -8.43 18.13 28.15
CA GLY A 124 -7.66 17.53 29.24
C GLY A 124 -8.38 17.45 30.59
N TRP A 125 -9.52 18.14 30.78
CA TRP A 125 -10.19 18.21 32.09
C TRP A 125 -11.23 17.12 32.35
N GLU A 126 -11.67 16.43 31.31
CA GLU A 126 -12.67 15.36 31.39
C GLU A 126 -12.05 14.03 30.99
N THR A 127 -12.56 12.94 31.55
CA THR A 127 -12.16 11.57 31.19
C THR A 127 -12.23 11.37 29.68
N GLY A 128 -11.15 10.84 29.08
CA GLY A 128 -11.02 10.70 27.63
C GLY A 128 -10.46 11.94 26.89
N SER A 129 -10.03 12.97 27.62
CA SER A 129 -9.46 14.22 27.07
C SER A 129 -8.02 14.44 27.52
N TYR A 130 -7.18 14.99 26.61
CA TYR A 130 -5.75 15.20 26.79
C TYR A 130 -5.31 16.50 26.12
N ALA A 131 -4.55 17.36 26.80
CA ALA A 131 -4.17 18.64 26.22
C ALA A 131 -2.92 19.28 26.80
N TYR A 132 -2.35 20.19 26.03
CA TYR A 132 -1.33 21.16 26.40
C TYR A 132 -1.96 22.55 26.47
N HIS A 133 -1.72 23.30 27.54
CA HIS A 133 -2.36 24.61 27.79
C HIS A 133 -1.36 25.78 27.67
N GLY A 134 -1.83 26.89 27.11
CA GLY A 134 -0.98 28.03 26.73
C GLY A 134 -0.59 28.95 27.88
N ASP A 135 -1.49 29.16 28.84
CA ASP A 135 -1.31 30.11 29.94
C ASP A 135 -0.33 29.63 31.01
N ASP A 136 -0.15 28.32 31.16
CA ASP A 136 0.70 27.71 32.18
C ASP A 136 1.81 26.80 31.64
N GLY A 137 1.68 26.29 30.40
CA GLY A 137 2.62 25.34 29.83
C GLY A 137 2.49 23.91 30.40
N LEU A 138 1.35 23.59 31.00
CA LEU A 138 1.10 22.31 31.65
C LEU A 138 0.34 21.33 30.75
N LEU A 139 0.48 20.03 31.06
CA LEU A 139 -0.34 18.98 30.45
C LEU A 139 -1.53 18.65 31.32
N PHE A 140 -2.68 18.42 30.70
CA PHE A 140 -3.90 17.98 31.38
C PHE A 140 -4.35 16.64 30.83
N ARG A 141 -4.65 15.69 31.72
CA ARG A 141 -5.05 14.32 31.40
C ARG A 141 -6.23 13.88 32.26
N GLN A 142 -7.41 13.87 31.66
CA GLN A 142 -8.61 13.18 32.16
C GLN A 142 -9.23 13.61 33.50
N THR A 143 -8.68 14.59 34.23
CA THR A 143 -9.09 14.82 35.63
C THR A 143 -9.37 16.28 36.01
N GLY A 144 -9.08 17.24 35.14
CA GLY A 144 -9.21 18.68 35.44
C GLY A 144 -8.09 19.23 36.33
N ILE A 145 -7.39 18.34 37.03
CA ILE A 145 -6.18 18.66 37.79
C ILE A 145 -5.03 18.81 36.79
N ALA A 146 -4.36 19.96 36.83
CA ALA A 146 -3.16 20.19 36.06
C ALA A 146 -2.13 19.09 36.33
N GLY A 147 -1.62 18.50 35.26
CA GLY A 147 -0.56 17.50 35.32
C GLY A 147 0.81 18.15 35.41
N ASN A 148 1.83 17.42 34.94
CA ASN A 148 3.22 17.84 35.08
C ASN A 148 3.56 19.04 34.17
N PRO A 149 4.53 19.87 34.57
CA PRO A 149 5.20 20.80 33.67
C PRO A 149 5.70 20.09 32.42
N TYR A 150 5.51 20.70 31.25
CA TYR A 150 5.86 20.07 29.97
C TYR A 150 6.59 21.02 29.04
N GLY A 151 5.97 22.16 28.73
CA GLY A 151 6.46 23.06 27.70
C GLY A 151 6.40 24.52 28.12
N PRO A 152 7.00 25.42 27.33
CA PRO A 152 6.91 26.85 27.58
C PRO A 152 5.53 27.39 27.18
N LYS A 153 4.93 28.23 28.02
CA LYS A 153 3.72 29.01 27.71
C LYS A 153 3.72 29.57 26.28
N TYR A 154 2.57 29.56 25.65
CA TYR A 154 2.40 30.05 24.27
C TYR A 154 1.21 30.99 24.17
N GLY A 155 1.23 31.83 23.14
CA GLY A 155 0.29 32.92 22.98
C GLY A 155 0.20 33.40 21.54
N THR A 156 -0.24 34.63 21.35
CA THR A 156 -0.40 35.25 20.02
C THR A 156 0.86 35.06 19.17
N ASP A 157 0.65 34.71 17.89
CA ASP A 157 1.67 34.43 16.87
C ASP A 157 2.43 33.09 17.02
N ASP A 158 2.21 32.32 18.09
CA ASP A 158 2.74 30.96 18.18
C ASP A 158 1.94 29.96 17.33
N ILE A 159 2.66 28.97 16.79
CA ILE A 159 2.08 27.80 16.11
C ILE A 159 2.33 26.57 16.98
N ILE A 160 1.26 25.95 17.45
CA ILE A 160 1.29 24.74 18.27
C ILE A 160 0.87 23.53 17.44
N GLY A 161 1.80 22.61 17.22
CA GLY A 161 1.51 21.34 16.57
C GLY A 161 1.22 20.24 17.57
N CYS A 162 0.45 19.25 17.14
CA CYS A 162 0.18 18.03 17.89
C CYS A 162 0.38 16.83 16.97
N CYS A 163 1.34 15.96 17.31
CA CYS A 163 1.61 14.72 16.60
C CYS A 163 1.17 13.53 17.44
N TRP A 164 0.35 12.66 16.85
CA TRP A 164 0.14 11.31 17.35
C TRP A 164 1.05 10.35 16.59
N ASN A 165 2.08 9.87 17.27
CA ASN A 165 3.02 8.89 16.76
C ASN A 165 2.62 7.47 17.22
N LEU A 166 2.09 6.66 16.29
CA LEU A 166 1.69 5.27 16.53
C LEU A 166 2.85 4.27 16.41
N VAL A 167 4.04 4.72 15.97
CA VAL A 167 5.27 3.91 15.98
C VAL A 167 5.73 3.70 17.42
N ASP A 168 5.88 4.81 18.16
CA ASP A 168 6.34 4.80 19.55
C ASP A 168 5.17 4.80 20.56
N ASN A 169 3.92 4.86 20.07
CA ASN A 169 2.70 5.04 20.87
C ASN A 169 2.77 6.25 21.81
N ILE A 170 3.19 7.39 21.26
CA ILE A 170 3.26 8.67 21.98
C ILE A 170 2.46 9.76 21.29
N VAL A 171 2.06 10.76 22.06
CA VAL A 171 1.66 12.07 21.55
C VAL A 171 2.72 13.08 22.00
N PHE A 172 3.14 13.94 21.09
CA PHE A 172 4.01 15.08 21.41
C PHE A 172 3.50 16.35 20.75
N PHE A 173 3.85 17.49 21.34
CA PHE A 173 3.54 18.78 20.78
C PHE A 173 4.77 19.44 20.16
N THR A 174 4.53 20.40 19.28
CA THR A 174 5.57 21.26 18.72
C THR A 174 5.20 22.71 18.98
N ARG A 175 6.20 23.58 19.02
CA ARG A 175 6.02 25.03 19.02
C ARG A 175 6.93 25.64 17.96
N ASN A 176 6.34 26.42 17.05
CA ASN A 176 7.06 27.14 15.99
C ASN A 176 8.06 26.25 15.24
N GLY A 177 7.61 25.05 14.86
CA GLY A 177 8.40 24.07 14.11
C GLY A 177 9.43 23.28 14.93
N LYS A 178 9.42 23.34 16.27
CA LYS A 178 10.31 22.56 17.14
C LYS A 178 9.53 21.61 18.04
N SER A 179 9.95 20.34 18.11
CA SER A 179 9.35 19.35 19.02
C SER A 179 9.63 19.69 20.48
N LEU A 180 8.63 19.52 21.34
CA LEU A 180 8.72 19.66 22.80
C LEU A 180 8.91 18.31 23.51
N GLY A 181 9.06 17.21 22.77
CA GLY A 181 9.21 15.86 23.33
C GLY A 181 7.89 15.21 23.75
N PRO A 182 7.91 13.93 24.20
CA PRO A 182 6.72 13.16 24.50
C PRO A 182 5.87 13.80 25.62
N ALA A 183 4.57 13.96 25.36
CA ALA A 183 3.60 14.49 26.32
C ALA A 183 2.73 13.38 26.93
N PHE A 184 2.20 12.51 26.08
CA PHE A 184 1.36 11.38 26.49
C PHE A 184 1.87 10.09 25.86
N THR A 185 1.65 8.97 26.55
CA THR A 185 2.05 7.64 26.10
C THR A 185 0.87 6.68 26.16
N ASN A 186 0.85 5.71 25.25
CA ASN A 186 -0.12 4.62 25.18
C ASN A 186 -1.58 5.12 25.16
N LEU A 187 -1.84 6.19 24.40
CA LEU A 187 -3.22 6.61 24.14
C LEU A 187 -3.91 5.58 23.25
N THR A 188 -5.17 5.30 23.55
CA THR A 188 -6.00 4.35 22.82
C THR A 188 -7.37 4.95 22.52
N GLY A 189 -8.12 4.28 21.65
CA GLY A 189 -9.48 4.67 21.27
C GLY A 189 -9.52 5.66 20.12
N THR A 190 -10.74 6.14 19.85
CA THR A 190 -11.04 7.04 18.75
C THR A 190 -10.99 8.49 19.25
N LEU A 191 -9.89 9.17 18.99
CA LEU A 191 -9.69 10.57 19.40
C LEU A 191 -9.79 11.53 18.22
N TYR A 192 -10.24 12.74 18.52
CA TYR A 192 -10.42 13.86 17.62
C TYR A 192 -9.43 14.96 17.99
N PRO A 193 -8.83 15.68 17.03
CA PRO A 193 -8.21 16.96 17.31
C PRO A 193 -9.21 17.89 17.96
N THR A 194 -8.77 18.50 19.06
CA THR A 194 -9.61 19.32 19.93
C THR A 194 -8.87 20.57 20.32
N VAL A 195 -9.58 21.70 20.28
CA VAL A 195 -9.14 22.95 20.89
C VAL A 195 -10.21 23.40 21.87
N GLY A 196 -9.80 24.06 22.95
CA GLY A 196 -10.73 24.80 23.78
C GLY A 196 -10.12 26.07 24.31
N MET A 197 -11.00 26.98 24.70
CA MET A 197 -10.66 28.33 25.11
C MET A 197 -11.49 28.72 26.33
N GLN A 198 -10.86 29.51 27.19
CA GLN A 198 -11.48 30.25 28.26
C GLN A 198 -10.80 31.63 28.35
N SER A 199 -10.78 32.32 27.22
CA SER A 199 -10.14 33.63 27.09
C SER A 199 -10.94 34.51 26.15
N MET A 200 -11.41 35.64 26.65
CA MET A 200 -12.21 36.59 25.89
C MET A 200 -11.43 37.08 24.67
N ASN A 201 -12.08 37.11 23.51
CA ASN A 201 -11.49 37.44 22.20
C ASN A 201 -10.45 36.44 21.67
N GLY A 202 -10.23 35.32 22.37
CA GLY A 202 -9.33 34.26 21.92
C GLY A 202 -9.71 33.77 20.52
N ARG A 203 -8.71 33.66 19.64
CA ARG A 203 -8.91 33.28 18.24
C ARG A 203 -7.75 32.43 17.74
N ILE A 204 -8.08 31.33 17.07
CA ILE A 204 -7.09 30.43 16.47
C ILE A 204 -7.41 30.14 15.01
N SER A 205 -6.41 29.65 14.28
CA SER A 205 -6.60 29.02 12.98
C SER A 205 -5.92 27.65 12.93
N ALA A 206 -6.61 26.65 12.40
CA ALA A 206 -6.11 25.30 12.25
C ALA A 206 -5.54 25.04 10.86
N ASN A 207 -4.48 24.24 10.82
CA ASN A 207 -3.93 23.60 9.64
C ASN A 207 -4.00 22.08 9.84
N PHE A 208 -4.92 21.42 9.14
CA PHE A 208 -5.02 19.95 9.07
C PHE A 208 -4.29 19.38 7.86
N GLY A 209 -3.27 20.09 7.36
CA GLY A 209 -2.42 19.68 6.24
C GLY A 209 -2.82 20.25 4.87
N THR A 210 -3.74 21.22 4.82
CA THR A 210 -4.07 21.96 3.59
C THR A 210 -3.00 22.98 3.21
N LYS A 211 -2.12 23.32 4.15
CA LYS A 211 -0.94 24.17 3.96
C LYS A 211 0.30 23.46 4.49
N PRO A 212 1.51 23.81 4.02
CA PRO A 212 2.75 23.34 4.63
C PRO A 212 2.76 23.60 6.14
N PHE A 213 3.26 22.63 6.89
CA PHE A 213 3.42 22.75 8.34
C PHE A 213 4.69 23.54 8.70
N ALA A 214 4.68 24.20 9.85
CA ALA A 214 5.88 24.80 10.43
C ALA A 214 6.88 23.73 10.90
N PHE A 215 6.39 22.61 11.43
CA PHE A 215 7.21 21.44 11.74
C PHE A 215 7.42 20.55 10.52
N ASP A 216 8.66 20.09 10.32
CA ASP A 216 9.03 19.15 9.28
C ASP A 216 8.62 17.71 9.66
N ILE A 217 7.30 17.45 9.56
CA ILE A 217 6.71 16.14 9.88
C ILE A 217 7.21 15.04 8.94
N GLU A 218 7.54 15.39 7.70
CA GLU A 218 8.08 14.45 6.71
C GLU A 218 9.45 13.96 7.11
N ARG A 219 10.37 14.87 7.46
CA ARG A 219 11.68 14.48 8.01
C ARG A 219 11.54 13.64 9.27
N TYR A 220 10.60 13.95 10.15
CA TYR A 220 10.33 13.13 11.33
C TYR A 220 9.86 11.71 10.94
N ALA A 221 8.98 11.58 9.93
CA ALA A 221 8.54 10.28 9.41
C ALA A 221 9.70 9.46 8.83
N HIS A 222 10.60 10.11 8.07
CA HIS A 222 11.81 9.47 7.56
C HIS A 222 12.71 8.98 8.70
N GLN A 223 12.94 9.80 9.73
CA GLN A 223 13.72 9.38 10.91
C GLN A 223 13.11 8.18 11.63
N GLN A 224 11.78 8.11 11.73
CA GLN A 224 11.09 6.96 12.31
C GLN A 224 11.25 5.71 11.43
N ARG A 225 11.07 5.85 10.12
CA ARG A 225 11.28 4.77 9.15
C ARG A 225 12.71 4.22 9.23
N ASP A 226 13.73 5.08 9.27
CA ASP A 226 15.13 4.67 9.33
C ASP A 226 15.44 3.89 10.61
N LYS A 227 14.88 4.30 11.76
CA LYS A 227 15.01 3.55 13.02
C LYS A 227 14.40 2.16 12.91
N ILE A 228 13.20 2.04 12.33
CA ILE A 228 12.52 0.75 12.15
C ILE A 228 13.34 -0.16 11.23
N LEU A 229 13.80 0.36 10.09
CA LEU A 229 14.61 -0.40 9.13
C LEU A 229 15.95 -0.84 9.74
N ALA A 230 16.64 0.03 10.47
CA ALA A 230 17.86 -0.33 11.19
C ALA A 230 17.58 -1.47 12.19
N ALA A 231 16.51 -1.36 13.00
CA ALA A 231 16.15 -2.39 13.96
C ALA A 231 15.84 -3.74 13.31
N ILE A 232 15.28 -3.75 12.10
CA ILE A 232 15.05 -4.97 11.30
C ILE A 232 16.38 -5.51 10.75
N MET A 233 17.20 -4.68 10.11
CA MET A 233 18.45 -5.09 9.46
C MET A 233 19.47 -5.67 10.45
N PHE A 234 19.48 -5.19 11.69
CA PHE A 234 20.38 -5.68 12.73
C PHE A 234 19.80 -6.86 13.55
N LYS A 235 18.64 -7.42 13.17
CA LYS A 235 18.16 -8.65 13.82
C LYS A 235 19.11 -9.81 13.49
N PRO A 236 19.63 -10.51 14.51
CA PRO A 236 20.48 -11.67 14.28
C PRO A 236 19.67 -12.76 13.57
N LEU A 237 20.18 -13.22 12.44
CA LEU A 237 19.62 -14.36 11.72
C LEU A 237 20.23 -15.68 12.24
N PRO A 238 19.53 -16.81 12.08
CA PRO A 238 20.12 -18.13 12.32
C PRO A 238 21.43 -18.30 11.52
N GLN A 239 22.42 -18.96 12.11
CA GLN A 239 23.73 -19.18 11.46
C GLN A 239 23.65 -20.14 10.27
N ASP A 240 22.62 -20.99 10.22
CA ASP A 240 22.41 -21.93 9.13
C ASP A 240 21.68 -21.26 7.95
N TYR A 241 22.46 -20.84 6.96
CA TYR A 241 21.97 -20.26 5.72
C TYR A 241 21.66 -21.29 4.63
N THR A 242 21.75 -22.60 4.92
CA THR A 242 21.48 -23.65 3.92
C THR A 242 20.08 -23.53 3.33
N ILE A 243 19.11 -23.13 4.15
CA ILE A 243 17.73 -22.86 3.70
C ILE A 243 17.65 -21.75 2.65
N LEU A 244 18.48 -20.71 2.75
CA LEU A 244 18.51 -19.62 1.76
C LEU A 244 19.11 -20.11 0.45
N THR A 245 20.24 -20.82 0.52
CA THR A 245 20.90 -21.41 -0.64
C THR A 245 19.96 -22.35 -1.40
N ASP A 246 19.28 -23.25 -0.69
CA ASP A 246 18.32 -24.19 -1.28
C ASP A 246 17.12 -23.44 -1.87
N THR A 247 16.63 -22.40 -1.20
CA THR A 247 15.51 -21.58 -1.69
C THR A 247 15.87 -20.85 -2.99
N VAL A 248 17.08 -20.29 -3.09
CA VAL A 248 17.57 -19.63 -4.31
C VAL A 248 17.71 -20.64 -5.45
N LEU A 249 18.33 -21.80 -5.20
CA LEU A 249 18.45 -22.85 -6.22
C LEU A 249 17.06 -23.30 -6.70
N MET A 250 16.14 -23.57 -5.77
CA MET A 250 14.78 -23.99 -6.11
C MET A 250 14.03 -22.91 -6.90
N TYR A 251 14.23 -21.62 -6.61
CA TYR A 251 13.69 -20.52 -7.43
C TYR A 251 14.24 -20.56 -8.86
N LEU A 252 15.56 -20.75 -9.03
CA LEU A 252 16.18 -20.82 -10.35
C LEU A 252 15.63 -22.00 -11.16
N MET A 253 15.46 -23.15 -10.51
CA MET A 253 14.92 -24.35 -11.15
C MET A 253 13.42 -24.26 -11.42
N HIS A 254 12.67 -23.59 -10.55
CA HIS A 254 11.24 -23.33 -10.72
C HIS A 254 10.99 -22.52 -12.00
N ASN A 255 11.77 -21.46 -12.21
CA ASN A 255 11.64 -20.54 -13.34
C ASN A 255 12.42 -20.95 -14.59
N GLY A 256 13.07 -22.12 -14.60
CA GLY A 256 13.74 -22.64 -15.79
C GLY A 256 15.08 -21.98 -16.11
N TYR A 257 15.71 -21.27 -15.18
CA TYR A 257 17.03 -20.66 -15.35
C TYR A 257 18.16 -21.70 -15.31
N SER A 258 18.12 -22.68 -16.22
CA SER A 258 18.92 -23.91 -16.16
C SER A 258 20.43 -23.69 -16.08
N ARG A 259 20.98 -22.80 -16.90
CA ARG A 259 22.42 -22.48 -16.89
C ARG A 259 22.86 -21.87 -15.57
N THR A 260 22.09 -20.91 -15.05
CA THR A 260 22.36 -20.24 -13.78
C THR A 260 22.18 -21.20 -12.61
N ALA A 261 21.13 -22.04 -12.64
CA ALA A 261 20.89 -23.07 -11.62
C ALA A 261 22.04 -24.08 -11.56
N ALA A 262 22.57 -24.52 -12.71
CA ALA A 262 23.69 -25.45 -12.78
C ALA A 262 24.97 -24.85 -12.19
N ALA A 263 25.31 -23.61 -12.56
CA ALA A 263 26.47 -22.91 -12.02
C ALA A 263 26.32 -22.68 -10.51
N PHE A 264 25.16 -22.18 -10.07
CA PHE A 264 24.87 -21.94 -8.65
C PHE A 264 24.93 -23.23 -7.82
N ALA A 265 24.34 -24.33 -8.31
CA ALA A 265 24.37 -25.62 -7.62
C ALA A 265 25.78 -26.15 -7.44
N LYS A 266 26.66 -25.94 -8.43
CA LYS A 266 28.06 -26.32 -8.35
C LYS A 266 28.80 -25.53 -7.28
N ASP A 267 28.68 -24.20 -7.32
CA ASP A 267 29.38 -23.33 -6.38
C ASP A 267 28.87 -23.48 -4.94
N ALA A 268 27.59 -23.84 -4.77
CA ALA A 268 26.95 -24.04 -3.48
C ALA A 268 27.04 -25.47 -2.92
N GLY A 269 27.63 -26.43 -3.64
CA GLY A 269 27.67 -27.84 -3.23
C GLY A 269 26.28 -28.48 -3.12
N ARG A 270 25.41 -28.21 -4.10
CA ARG A 270 24.00 -28.64 -4.19
C ARG A 270 23.67 -29.38 -5.49
N GLU A 271 24.67 -29.97 -6.12
CA GLU A 271 24.54 -30.67 -7.40
C GLU A 271 23.54 -31.82 -7.31
N GLN A 272 23.46 -32.52 -6.17
CA GLN A 272 22.50 -33.61 -5.99
C GLN A 272 21.03 -33.14 -6.11
N ILE A 273 20.71 -31.96 -5.56
CA ILE A 273 19.37 -31.36 -5.66
C ILE A 273 19.11 -31.00 -7.12
N TYR A 274 20.09 -30.35 -7.77
CA TYR A 274 19.98 -29.98 -9.17
C TYR A 274 19.74 -31.19 -10.07
N GLN A 275 20.52 -32.27 -9.94
CA GLN A 275 20.37 -33.45 -10.81
C GLN A 275 19.00 -34.12 -10.67
N ARG A 276 18.43 -34.16 -9.45
CA ARG A 276 17.10 -34.76 -9.21
C ARG A 276 15.99 -34.02 -9.96
N GLU A 277 16.06 -32.69 -10.00
CA GLU A 277 14.99 -31.83 -10.52
C GLU A 277 15.25 -31.34 -11.97
N ARG A 278 16.45 -31.60 -12.51
CA ARG A 278 16.92 -31.11 -13.81
C ARG A 278 15.99 -31.48 -14.97
N ASP A 279 15.59 -32.75 -15.06
CA ASP A 279 14.83 -33.24 -16.22
C ASP A 279 13.40 -32.67 -16.26
N SER A 280 12.79 -32.46 -15.09
CA SER A 280 11.50 -31.77 -14.99
C SER A 280 11.64 -30.31 -15.42
N MET A 281 12.68 -29.63 -14.95
CA MET A 281 12.97 -28.25 -15.33
C MET A 281 13.20 -28.08 -16.83
N LEU A 282 14.05 -28.92 -17.45
CA LEU A 282 14.38 -28.80 -18.87
C LEU A 282 13.16 -29.04 -19.77
N ARG A 283 12.30 -30.02 -19.43
CA ARG A 283 11.05 -30.25 -20.18
C ARG A 283 10.10 -29.06 -20.11
N ARG A 284 9.94 -28.45 -18.94
CA ARG A 284 9.14 -27.23 -18.77
C ARG A 284 9.74 -26.05 -19.54
N GLN A 285 11.06 -25.87 -19.42
CA GLN A 285 11.79 -24.82 -20.11
C GLN A 285 11.62 -24.92 -21.63
N ALA A 286 11.70 -26.12 -22.22
CA ALA A 286 11.52 -26.32 -23.65
C ALA A 286 10.16 -25.82 -24.17
N VAL A 287 9.08 -26.02 -23.40
CA VAL A 287 7.75 -25.50 -23.72
C VAL A 287 7.72 -23.97 -23.57
N CYS A 288 8.28 -23.44 -22.48
CA CYS A 288 8.28 -22.00 -22.20
C CYS A 288 9.11 -21.23 -23.23
N ASP A 289 10.25 -21.76 -23.67
CA ASP A 289 11.11 -21.14 -24.68
C ASP A 289 10.38 -20.98 -26.02
N LYS A 290 9.53 -21.94 -26.40
CA LYS A 290 8.66 -21.85 -27.59
C LYS A 290 7.61 -20.76 -27.46
N VAL A 291 6.99 -20.63 -26.29
CA VAL A 291 6.06 -19.52 -26.00
C VAL A 291 6.79 -18.17 -26.08
N LEU A 292 7.99 -18.08 -25.50
CA LEU A 292 8.81 -16.88 -25.49
C LEU A 292 9.30 -16.48 -26.89
N SER A 293 9.55 -17.44 -27.78
CA SER A 293 9.92 -17.21 -29.18
C SER A 293 8.73 -16.94 -30.10
N GLY A 294 7.49 -17.06 -29.60
CA GLY A 294 6.26 -16.88 -30.39
C GLY A 294 5.80 -18.12 -31.17
N ASP A 295 6.47 -19.27 -31.01
CA ASP A 295 6.06 -20.53 -31.64
C ASP A 295 5.01 -21.25 -30.78
N ILE A 296 3.81 -20.68 -30.76
CA ILE A 296 2.72 -21.15 -29.91
C ILE A 296 2.19 -22.52 -30.38
N ASP A 297 2.26 -22.81 -31.68
CA ASP A 297 1.85 -24.10 -32.22
C ASP A 297 2.74 -25.24 -31.74
N ALA A 298 4.07 -25.07 -31.79
CA ALA A 298 4.98 -26.05 -31.24
C ALA A 298 4.85 -26.17 -29.71
N ALA A 299 4.52 -25.07 -29.01
CA ALA A 299 4.28 -25.10 -27.57
C ALA A 299 3.02 -25.91 -27.21
N ILE A 300 1.91 -25.71 -27.95
CA ILE A 300 0.67 -26.48 -27.77
C ILE A 300 0.92 -27.96 -28.07
N SER A 301 1.62 -28.27 -29.18
CA SER A 301 1.92 -29.67 -29.52
C SER A 301 2.75 -30.37 -28.44
N ASP A 302 3.73 -29.68 -27.85
CA ASP A 302 4.51 -30.23 -26.75
C ASP A 302 3.67 -30.41 -25.47
N LEU A 303 2.78 -29.47 -25.16
CA LEU A 303 1.84 -29.58 -24.04
C LEU A 303 0.91 -30.78 -24.21
N GLU A 304 0.35 -31.00 -25.40
CA GLU A 304 -0.50 -32.16 -25.67
C GLU A 304 0.25 -33.48 -25.51
N LYS A 305 1.52 -33.52 -25.93
CA LYS A 305 2.35 -34.73 -25.86
C LYS A 305 2.86 -35.02 -24.45
N GLN A 306 3.33 -34.00 -23.74
CA GLN A 306 4.07 -34.16 -22.48
C GLN A 306 3.22 -33.86 -21.24
N PHE A 307 2.23 -32.97 -21.36
CA PHE A 307 1.42 -32.46 -20.25
C PHE A 307 -0.08 -32.31 -20.62
N PRO A 308 -0.73 -33.33 -21.20
CA PRO A 308 -2.08 -33.22 -21.78
C PRO A 308 -3.14 -32.72 -20.80
N GLN A 309 -2.96 -32.99 -19.51
CA GLN A 309 -3.84 -32.53 -18.44
C GLN A 309 -3.88 -30.99 -18.32
N VAL A 310 -2.80 -30.26 -18.66
CA VAL A 310 -2.75 -28.80 -18.55
C VAL A 310 -3.81 -28.14 -19.43
N LEU A 311 -3.91 -28.57 -20.69
CA LEU A 311 -4.89 -28.01 -21.64
C LEU A 311 -6.33 -28.44 -21.34
N ARG A 312 -6.50 -29.55 -20.61
CA ARG A 312 -7.82 -30.07 -20.21
C ARG A 312 -8.36 -29.39 -18.96
N SER A 313 -7.56 -29.26 -17.91
CA SER A 313 -8.02 -28.77 -16.60
C SER A 313 -7.83 -27.28 -16.40
N GLN A 314 -6.94 -26.61 -17.14
CA GLN A 314 -6.59 -25.20 -16.91
C GLN A 314 -7.12 -24.28 -18.01
N LEU A 315 -8.40 -23.93 -17.89
CA LEU A 315 -9.13 -23.08 -18.83
C LEU A 315 -8.42 -21.75 -19.13
N ASN A 316 -7.90 -21.07 -18.09
CA ASN A 316 -7.21 -19.79 -18.23
C ASN A 316 -5.94 -19.90 -19.08
N VAL A 317 -5.15 -20.96 -18.88
CA VAL A 317 -3.89 -21.19 -19.60
C VAL A 317 -4.17 -21.52 -21.06
N ARG A 318 -5.20 -22.33 -21.33
CA ARG A 318 -5.66 -22.59 -22.69
C ARG A 318 -6.10 -21.29 -23.38
N PHE A 319 -6.89 -20.45 -22.71
CA PHE A 319 -7.28 -19.15 -23.24
C PHE A 319 -6.09 -18.25 -23.56
N LEU A 320 -5.10 -18.17 -22.66
CA LEU A 320 -3.90 -17.37 -22.87
C LEU A 320 -3.08 -17.87 -24.06
N LEU A 321 -2.90 -19.18 -24.22
CA LEU A 321 -2.20 -19.76 -25.38
C LEU A 321 -2.93 -19.47 -26.69
N LEU A 322 -4.24 -19.71 -26.76
CA LEU A 322 -5.02 -19.49 -27.99
C LEU A 322 -5.06 -18.00 -28.38
N THR A 323 -5.20 -17.11 -27.40
CA THR A 323 -5.12 -15.66 -27.67
C THR A 323 -3.72 -15.22 -28.05
N GLN A 324 -2.67 -15.81 -27.47
CA GLN A 324 -1.29 -15.52 -27.89
C GLN A 324 -1.06 -15.99 -29.33
N LYS A 325 -1.49 -17.21 -29.69
CA LYS A 325 -1.41 -17.71 -31.07
C LYS A 325 -2.10 -16.76 -32.05
N PHE A 326 -3.31 -16.32 -31.74
CA PHE A 326 -4.03 -15.36 -32.57
C PHE A 326 -3.24 -14.05 -32.76
N ILE A 327 -2.60 -13.53 -31.71
CA ILE A 327 -1.74 -12.35 -31.81
C ILE A 327 -0.52 -12.62 -32.69
N GLU A 328 0.15 -13.77 -32.54
CA GLU A 328 1.29 -14.13 -33.39
C GLU A 328 0.89 -14.29 -34.86
N MET A 329 -0.33 -14.78 -35.16
CA MET A 329 -0.86 -14.80 -36.52
C MET A 329 -1.02 -13.39 -37.11
N ILE A 330 -1.54 -12.44 -36.31
CA ILE A 330 -1.65 -11.04 -36.72
C ILE A 330 -0.27 -10.43 -36.97
N VAL A 331 0.67 -10.60 -36.03
CA VAL A 331 2.00 -9.98 -36.08
C VAL A 331 2.88 -10.58 -37.18
N SER A 332 2.72 -11.87 -37.49
CA SER A 332 3.45 -12.54 -38.58
C SER A 332 2.91 -12.21 -39.98
N GLY A 333 1.77 -11.51 -40.08
CA GLY A 333 1.16 -11.16 -41.36
C GLY A 333 0.46 -12.35 -42.05
N ALA A 334 -0.07 -13.30 -41.27
CA ALA A 334 -0.93 -14.35 -41.79
C ALA A 334 -2.16 -13.77 -42.51
N SER A 335 -2.78 -14.57 -43.40
CA SER A 335 -3.99 -14.15 -44.10
C SER A 335 -5.07 -13.68 -43.11
N LEU A 336 -5.73 -12.56 -43.43
CA LEU A 336 -6.84 -12.05 -42.63
C LEU A 336 -7.97 -13.08 -42.52
N GLU A 337 -8.23 -13.83 -43.60
CA GLU A 337 -9.24 -14.88 -43.64
C GLU A 337 -8.89 -16.01 -42.64
N ASP A 338 -7.66 -16.51 -42.68
CA ASP A 338 -7.20 -17.58 -41.78
C ASP A 338 -7.21 -17.13 -40.31
N THR A 339 -6.80 -15.90 -40.05
CA THR A 339 -6.76 -15.33 -38.70
C THR A 339 -8.15 -15.16 -38.12
N VAL A 340 -9.09 -14.61 -38.90
CA VAL A 340 -10.49 -14.45 -38.49
C VAL A 340 -11.16 -15.81 -38.28
N GLU A 341 -10.91 -16.77 -39.17
CA GLU A 341 -11.49 -18.11 -39.04
C GLU A 341 -10.96 -18.84 -37.80
N TYR A 342 -9.65 -18.76 -37.52
CA TYR A 342 -9.08 -19.26 -36.27
C TYR A 342 -9.76 -18.60 -35.05
N GLY A 343 -9.90 -17.27 -35.05
CA GLY A 343 -10.55 -16.54 -33.98
C GLY A 343 -12.01 -16.95 -33.78
N ARG A 344 -12.75 -17.26 -34.86
CA ARG A 344 -14.14 -17.73 -34.78
C ARG A 344 -14.21 -19.15 -34.24
N ARG A 345 -13.30 -20.03 -34.65
CA ARG A 345 -13.30 -21.45 -34.27
C ARG A 345 -12.83 -21.68 -32.84
N GLU A 346 -11.71 -21.08 -32.45
CA GLU A 346 -11.02 -21.41 -31.19
C GLU A 346 -11.36 -20.46 -30.03
N LEU A 347 -11.68 -19.18 -30.31
CA LEU A 347 -11.85 -18.17 -29.26
C LEU A 347 -13.32 -17.85 -28.92
N SER A 348 -14.26 -18.16 -29.83
CA SER A 348 -15.69 -17.84 -29.64
C SER A 348 -16.31 -18.54 -28.43
N VAL A 349 -15.86 -19.76 -28.11
CA VAL A 349 -16.31 -20.56 -26.96
C VAL A 349 -16.11 -19.83 -25.63
N PHE A 350 -15.13 -18.94 -25.51
CA PHE A 350 -14.86 -18.17 -24.30
C PHE A 350 -15.79 -16.96 -24.11
N ARG A 351 -16.75 -16.74 -25.03
CA ARG A 351 -17.87 -15.81 -24.84
C ARG A 351 -19.10 -16.49 -24.24
N ASP A 352 -19.16 -17.82 -24.30
CA ASP A 352 -20.28 -18.60 -23.79
C ASP A 352 -20.11 -18.87 -22.29
N LYS A 353 -21.09 -18.40 -21.51
CA LYS A 353 -21.11 -18.57 -20.05
C LYS A 353 -21.35 -20.02 -19.63
N GLU A 354 -22.10 -20.80 -20.39
CA GLU A 354 -22.37 -22.21 -20.09
C GLU A 354 -21.12 -23.07 -20.34
N TYR A 355 -20.40 -22.79 -21.42
CA TYR A 355 -19.10 -23.39 -21.68
C TYR A 355 -18.09 -23.12 -20.56
N ILE A 356 -17.97 -21.86 -20.12
CA ILE A 356 -17.06 -21.49 -19.04
C ILE A 356 -17.44 -22.23 -17.74
N LYS A 357 -18.74 -22.27 -17.43
CA LYS A 357 -19.24 -22.91 -16.21
C LYS A 357 -19.01 -24.43 -16.22
N SER A 358 -19.34 -25.11 -17.31
CA SER A 358 -19.11 -26.56 -17.46
C SER A 358 -17.62 -26.93 -17.44
N ALA A 359 -16.77 -26.14 -18.11
CA ALA A 359 -15.32 -26.33 -18.06
C ALA A 359 -14.77 -26.11 -16.63
N GLN A 360 -15.41 -25.25 -15.83
CA GLN A 360 -15.08 -25.00 -14.44
C GLN A 360 -15.61 -26.04 -13.45
N GLU A 361 -16.68 -26.77 -13.75
CA GLU A 361 -17.25 -27.80 -12.87
C GLU A 361 -16.55 -29.16 -12.99
N SER A 362 -15.77 -29.35 -14.06
CA SER A 362 -15.17 -30.66 -14.40
C SER A 362 -13.98 -31.13 -13.54
N ASP A 363 -13.37 -30.27 -12.70
CA ASP A 363 -12.21 -30.68 -11.87
C ASP A 363 -12.01 -29.75 -10.65
N ASP A 364 -12.57 -30.14 -9.50
CA ASP A 364 -12.51 -29.42 -8.21
C ASP A 364 -11.26 -29.81 -7.37
N SER A 365 -10.37 -30.66 -7.92
CA SER A 365 -9.27 -31.28 -7.15
C SER A 365 -7.91 -30.56 -7.27
N LEU A 366 -7.77 -29.61 -8.20
CA LEU A 366 -6.50 -28.91 -8.48
C LEU A 366 -6.56 -27.41 -8.12
N PRO A 367 -5.54 -26.86 -7.43
CA PRO A 367 -5.45 -25.43 -7.12
C PRO A 367 -5.48 -24.58 -8.40
N ARG A 368 -6.44 -23.66 -8.52
CA ARG A 368 -6.57 -22.76 -9.68
C ARG A 368 -5.82 -21.46 -9.44
N ALA A 369 -5.06 -21.03 -10.45
CA ALA A 369 -4.13 -19.91 -10.32
C ALA A 369 -4.79 -18.53 -10.11
N ASP A 370 -6.05 -18.29 -10.47
CA ASP A 370 -6.54 -16.92 -10.53
C ASP A 370 -8.05 -16.71 -10.35
N LYS A 371 -8.36 -15.51 -9.85
CA LYS A 371 -9.63 -14.80 -9.97
C LYS A 371 -10.13 -14.86 -11.43
N MET A 372 -11.44 -14.89 -11.63
CA MET A 372 -12.08 -14.95 -12.94
C MET A 372 -11.47 -13.91 -13.91
N LEU A 373 -10.85 -14.36 -15.01
CA LEU A 373 -10.34 -13.49 -16.05
C LEU A 373 -11.52 -12.87 -16.81
N PRO A 374 -11.49 -11.56 -17.13
CA PRO A 374 -12.52 -10.93 -17.94
C PRO A 374 -12.33 -11.30 -19.42
N TYR A 375 -12.64 -12.54 -19.80
CA TYR A 375 -12.40 -13.09 -21.14
C TYR A 375 -12.97 -12.21 -22.26
N ALA A 376 -14.17 -11.66 -22.06
CA ALA A 376 -14.82 -10.80 -23.04
C ALA A 376 -14.03 -9.51 -23.30
N ASP A 377 -13.45 -8.89 -22.27
CA ASP A 377 -12.66 -7.67 -22.42
C ASP A 377 -11.30 -7.97 -23.07
N VAL A 378 -10.63 -9.06 -22.66
CA VAL A 378 -9.37 -9.48 -23.30
C VAL A 378 -9.59 -9.82 -24.77
N LEU A 379 -10.67 -10.52 -25.12
CA LEU A 379 -10.99 -10.81 -26.51
C LEU A 379 -11.26 -9.53 -27.31
N ARG A 380 -11.98 -8.56 -26.74
CA ARG A 380 -12.19 -7.26 -27.39
C ARG A 380 -10.85 -6.61 -27.73
N ASP A 381 -9.94 -6.56 -26.77
CA ASP A 381 -8.62 -5.93 -26.95
C ASP A 381 -7.73 -6.64 -27.98
N VAL A 382 -7.82 -7.97 -28.02
CA VAL A 382 -7.09 -8.81 -28.98
C VAL A 382 -7.65 -8.65 -30.39
N TYR A 383 -8.98 -8.66 -30.57
CA TYR A 383 -9.59 -8.45 -31.89
C TYR A 383 -9.37 -7.03 -32.42
N LEU A 384 -9.23 -6.03 -31.53
CA LEU A 384 -8.91 -4.65 -31.95
C LEU A 384 -7.59 -4.56 -32.73
N LEU A 385 -6.65 -5.48 -32.53
CA LEU A 385 -5.39 -5.50 -33.28
C LEU A 385 -5.59 -5.66 -34.79
N LEU A 386 -6.66 -6.35 -35.23
CA LEU A 386 -6.98 -6.55 -36.64
C LEU A 386 -7.36 -5.24 -37.37
N ALA A 387 -7.83 -4.24 -36.62
CA ALA A 387 -8.30 -2.99 -37.19
C ALA A 387 -7.16 -2.03 -37.59
N TYR A 388 -5.91 -2.35 -37.22
CA TYR A 388 -4.76 -1.48 -37.43
C TYR A 388 -3.75 -2.13 -38.37
N GLY A 389 -3.29 -1.36 -39.38
CA GLY A 389 -2.26 -1.83 -40.31
C GLY A 389 -0.91 -2.14 -39.64
N ASN A 390 -0.60 -1.44 -38.54
CA ASN A 390 0.49 -1.78 -37.64
C ASN A 390 -0.07 -2.12 -36.23
N PRO A 391 -0.21 -3.41 -35.89
CA PRO A 391 -0.76 -3.84 -34.60
C PRO A 391 0.00 -3.32 -33.38
N ALA A 392 1.30 -3.08 -33.49
CA ALA A 392 2.15 -2.62 -32.38
C ALA A 392 1.91 -1.16 -31.99
N GLU A 393 1.39 -0.34 -32.91
CA GLU A 393 1.05 1.07 -32.69
C GLU A 393 -0.40 1.29 -32.24
N SER A 394 -1.20 0.22 -32.20
CA SER A 394 -2.59 0.30 -31.73
C SER A 394 -2.67 0.64 -30.23
N PRO A 395 -3.83 1.11 -29.73
CA PRO A 395 -4.07 1.28 -28.29
C PRO A 395 -3.80 0.01 -27.47
N THR A 396 -3.98 -1.16 -28.08
CA THR A 396 -3.70 -2.47 -27.47
C THR A 396 -2.37 -3.07 -27.93
N GLY A 397 -1.49 -2.29 -28.56
CA GLY A 397 -0.22 -2.75 -29.11
C GLY A 397 0.74 -3.30 -28.07
N HIS A 398 0.54 -2.97 -26.79
CA HIS A 398 1.23 -3.59 -25.66
C HIS A 398 1.06 -5.13 -25.59
N LEU A 399 -0.01 -5.68 -26.19
CA LEU A 399 -0.24 -7.12 -26.29
C LEU A 399 0.71 -7.82 -27.25
N THR A 400 1.33 -7.11 -28.19
CA THR A 400 2.31 -7.67 -29.14
C THR A 400 3.72 -7.76 -28.57
N LYS A 401 3.94 -7.22 -27.37
CA LYS A 401 5.27 -7.09 -26.76
C LYS A 401 5.74 -8.40 -26.12
N GLN A 402 7.07 -8.54 -25.99
CA GLN A 402 7.72 -9.66 -25.29
C GLN A 402 7.17 -9.87 -23.87
N SER A 403 6.81 -8.78 -23.18
CA SER A 403 6.23 -8.85 -21.83
C SER A 403 4.94 -9.66 -21.75
N ARG A 404 4.12 -9.71 -22.81
CA ARG A 404 2.94 -10.57 -22.83
C ARG A 404 3.36 -12.04 -22.95
N ARG A 405 4.31 -12.36 -23.83
CA ARG A 405 4.84 -13.73 -23.98
C ARG A 405 5.44 -14.25 -22.68
N GLU A 406 6.15 -13.41 -21.93
CA GLU A 406 6.67 -13.72 -20.60
C GLU A 406 5.54 -14.11 -19.63
N VAL A 407 4.46 -13.33 -19.57
CA VAL A 407 3.29 -13.66 -18.73
C VAL A 407 2.63 -14.98 -19.15
N VAL A 408 2.49 -15.24 -20.44
CA VAL A 408 1.92 -16.50 -20.94
C VAL A 408 2.83 -17.67 -20.57
N ALA A 409 4.14 -17.53 -20.76
CA ALA A 409 5.13 -18.56 -20.41
C ALA A 409 5.12 -18.87 -18.90
N ASP A 410 5.06 -17.86 -18.03
CA ASP A 410 4.98 -18.02 -16.58
C ASP A 410 3.71 -18.77 -16.14
N ASN A 411 2.57 -18.45 -16.78
CA ASN A 411 1.30 -19.15 -16.54
C ASN A 411 1.38 -20.61 -17.00
N VAL A 412 1.96 -20.87 -18.17
CA VAL A 412 2.17 -22.24 -18.69
C VAL A 412 3.09 -23.03 -17.76
N ASN A 413 4.19 -22.44 -17.31
CA ASN A 413 5.12 -23.07 -16.37
C ASN A 413 4.41 -23.43 -15.05
N SER A 414 3.68 -22.48 -14.47
CA SER A 414 2.88 -22.65 -13.26
C SER A 414 1.82 -23.75 -13.42
N ALA A 415 1.20 -23.82 -14.60
CA ALA A 415 0.21 -24.81 -14.94
C ALA A 415 0.78 -26.22 -15.03
N ILE A 416 1.95 -26.37 -15.67
CA ILE A 416 2.64 -27.67 -15.74
C ILE A 416 2.99 -28.12 -14.31
N LEU A 417 3.51 -27.23 -13.47
CA LEU A 417 3.83 -27.54 -12.08
C LEU A 417 2.59 -27.96 -11.27
N ALA A 418 1.48 -27.21 -11.37
CA ALA A 418 0.21 -27.57 -10.72
C ALA A 418 -0.24 -28.98 -11.12
N SER A 419 -0.15 -29.30 -12.41
CA SER A 419 -0.55 -30.60 -12.96
C SER A 419 0.28 -31.77 -12.45
N GLN A 420 1.46 -31.50 -11.89
CA GLN A 420 2.37 -32.46 -11.28
C GLN A 420 2.23 -32.48 -9.74
N GLY A 421 1.22 -31.81 -9.17
CA GLY A 421 1.06 -31.66 -7.72
C GLY A 421 2.12 -30.76 -7.07
N ARG A 422 2.84 -29.96 -7.86
CA ARG A 422 3.88 -29.05 -7.37
C ARG A 422 3.31 -27.65 -7.14
N PRO A 423 3.91 -26.85 -6.23
CA PRO A 423 3.52 -25.46 -6.05
C PRO A 423 3.63 -24.66 -7.35
N MET A 424 2.63 -23.82 -7.64
CA MET A 424 2.61 -22.95 -8.82
C MET A 424 3.63 -21.81 -8.75
N ARG A 425 3.88 -21.32 -7.54
CA ARG A 425 4.86 -20.28 -7.23
C ARG A 425 6.01 -20.88 -6.44
N SER A 426 7.20 -20.38 -6.70
CA SER A 426 8.39 -20.79 -5.95
C SER A 426 8.25 -20.47 -4.46
N LEU A 427 9.05 -21.13 -3.63
CA LEU A 427 9.08 -20.84 -2.20
C LEU A 427 9.49 -19.38 -1.92
N LEU A 428 10.46 -18.85 -2.67
CA LEU A 428 10.94 -17.48 -2.54
C LEU A 428 9.84 -16.45 -2.83
N GLU A 429 9.10 -16.62 -3.93
CA GLU A 429 7.99 -15.73 -4.28
C GLU A 429 6.87 -15.79 -3.26
N ARG A 430 6.56 -16.99 -2.76
CA ARG A 430 5.58 -17.17 -1.67
C ARG A 430 6.01 -16.45 -0.40
N PHE A 431 7.28 -16.54 -0.01
CA PHE A 431 7.79 -15.81 1.16
C PHE A 431 7.67 -14.29 0.99
N ILE A 432 8.03 -13.76 -0.18
CA ILE A 432 7.90 -12.31 -0.43
C ILE A 432 6.44 -11.88 -0.38
N CYS A 433 5.54 -12.63 -1.04
CA CYS A 433 4.11 -12.36 -1.00
C CYS A 433 3.55 -12.44 0.43
N GLN A 434 3.98 -13.44 1.20
CA GLN A 434 3.57 -13.61 2.59
C GLN A 434 4.05 -12.45 3.45
N ASN A 435 5.30 -12.01 3.31
CA ASN A 435 5.83 -10.85 4.03
C ASN A 435 5.06 -9.57 3.73
N GLU A 436 4.76 -9.29 2.45
CA GLU A 436 3.93 -8.14 2.09
C GLU A 436 2.52 -8.22 2.69
N ASN A 437 1.91 -9.40 2.72
CA ASN A 437 0.59 -9.60 3.31
C ASN A 437 0.62 -9.49 4.84
N ILE A 438 1.68 -9.98 5.49
CA ILE A 438 1.87 -9.83 6.94
C ILE A 438 2.01 -8.34 7.28
N LEU A 439 2.83 -7.58 6.56
CA LEU A 439 2.96 -6.13 6.78
C LEU A 439 1.63 -5.40 6.59
N LYS A 440 0.89 -5.71 5.51
CA LYS A 440 -0.45 -5.15 5.28
C LYS A 440 -1.40 -5.50 6.42
N HIS A 441 -1.38 -6.74 6.91
CA HIS A 441 -2.25 -7.17 8.00
C HIS A 441 -1.88 -6.50 9.33
N LEU A 442 -0.59 -6.40 9.66
CA LEU A 442 -0.10 -5.66 10.82
C LEU A 442 -0.56 -4.20 10.77
N MET A 443 -0.42 -3.54 9.62
CA MET A 443 -0.89 -2.18 9.40
C MET A 443 -2.41 -2.05 9.62
N LEU A 444 -3.21 -3.00 9.11
CA LEU A 444 -4.67 -3.04 9.32
C LEU A 444 -5.05 -3.32 10.78
N MET A 445 -4.17 -3.93 11.57
CA MET A 445 -4.33 -4.11 13.01
C MET A 445 -3.83 -2.91 13.84
N GLY A 446 -3.44 -1.80 13.20
CA GLY A 446 -3.01 -0.58 13.89
C GLY A 446 -1.54 -0.61 14.32
N ASN A 447 -0.71 -1.48 13.72
CA ASN A 447 0.73 -1.46 13.96
C ASN A 447 1.37 -0.27 13.22
N GLY A 448 1.67 0.81 13.95
CA GLY A 448 2.30 2.01 13.41
C GLY A 448 3.63 1.77 12.67
N PRO A 449 4.56 0.94 13.19
CA PRO A 449 5.81 0.64 12.48
C PRO A 449 5.58 0.04 11.08
N ALA A 450 4.66 -0.92 10.96
CA ALA A 450 4.32 -1.55 9.69
C ALA A 450 3.74 -0.56 8.66
N ALA A 451 3.16 0.55 9.10
CA ALA A 451 2.65 1.58 8.20
C ALA A 451 3.75 2.48 7.60
N LEU A 452 4.99 2.43 8.10
CA LEU A 452 6.14 3.21 7.58
C LEU A 452 7.19 2.39 6.84
N VAL A 453 7.03 1.06 6.74
CA VAL A 453 7.99 0.21 6.04
C VAL A 453 7.32 -0.68 5.02
N SER A 454 8.04 -0.93 3.94
CA SER A 454 7.65 -1.83 2.86
C SER A 454 8.68 -2.93 2.72
N ALA A 455 8.26 -4.12 2.28
CA ALA A 455 9.21 -5.18 1.90
C ALA A 455 10.19 -4.69 0.81
N GLN A 456 9.76 -3.76 -0.04
CA GLN A 456 10.58 -3.15 -1.09
C GLN A 456 11.68 -2.24 -0.56
N ASP A 457 11.63 -1.84 0.71
CA ASP A 457 12.67 -1.01 1.33
C ASP A 457 13.95 -1.82 1.60
N LEU A 458 13.83 -3.16 1.65
CA LEU A 458 14.92 -4.09 1.97
C LEU A 458 15.44 -4.86 0.74
N LEU A 459 14.81 -4.68 -0.42
CA LEU A 459 15.19 -5.28 -1.70
C LEU A 459 15.95 -4.24 -2.51
#